data_AF-A0A5B0FRB7-F1
#
_entry.id   AF-A0A5B0FRB7-F1
#
_cell.length_a   1.000
_cell.length_b   1.000
_cell.length_c   1.000
_cell.angle_alpha   90.00
_cell.angle_beta   90.00
_cell.angle_gamma   90.00
#
_symmetry.space_group_name_H-M   'P 1'
#
loop_
_entity.id
_entity.type
_entity.pdbx_description
1 polymer ?
#
loop_
_entity_poly.entity_id
_entity_poly.type
_entity_poly.pdbx_seq_one_letter_code
_entity_poly.pdbx_strand_id
1 'polypeptide(L)'
;MTHEKKSSNPSERHLTVYSKYVPRGWYQYVRMPEIRLCGKWLLDAGFACGDEVTVRLLEGKLEISLKPVEEPEPAPVRKRRSSRKEMVS
;
A
#
# COMPACT_ATOMS: atom_id res chain seq x y z
N MET A 1 -15.06 6.03 -31.32
CA MET A 1 -14.43 4.72 -31.05
C MET A 1 -13.51 4.89 -29.86
N THR A 2 -14.00 4.63 -28.66
CA THR A 2 -13.22 4.64 -27.42
C THR A 2 -12.50 3.31 -27.32
N HIS A 3 -11.19 3.32 -27.52
CA HIS A 3 -10.37 2.13 -27.26
C HIS A 3 -10.23 1.98 -25.75
N GLU A 4 -11.15 1.25 -25.13
CA GLU A 4 -10.93 0.66 -23.81
C GLU A 4 -9.72 -0.27 -23.92
N LYS A 5 -8.57 0.17 -23.40
CA LYS A 5 -7.43 -0.72 -23.19
C LYS A 5 -7.85 -1.75 -22.15
N LYS A 6 -8.27 -2.93 -22.60
CA LYS A 6 -8.25 -4.15 -21.79
C LYS A 6 -6.85 -4.31 -21.24
N SER A 7 -6.66 -4.00 -19.97
CA SER A 7 -5.44 -4.30 -19.23
C SER A 7 -5.23 -5.81 -19.31
N SER A 8 -4.28 -6.22 -20.14
CA SER A 8 -3.91 -7.62 -20.32
C SER A 8 -3.64 -8.26 -18.96
N ASN A 9 -4.23 -9.42 -18.74
CA ASN A 9 -4.06 -10.39 -17.64
C ASN A 9 -2.77 -10.25 -16.80
N PRO A 10 -2.80 -10.57 -15.49
CA PRO A 10 -1.63 -10.44 -14.62
C PRO A 10 -0.47 -11.21 -15.24
N SER A 11 0.54 -10.48 -15.72
CA SER A 11 1.76 -11.09 -16.24
C SER A 11 2.44 -11.75 -15.05
N GLU A 12 2.33 -13.06 -14.93
CA GLU A 12 3.17 -13.81 -14.01
C GLU A 12 4.63 -13.47 -14.30
N ARG A 13 5.39 -13.12 -13.26
CA ARG A 13 6.80 -12.76 -13.39
C ARG A 13 7.63 -13.66 -12.51
N HIS A 14 8.60 -14.32 -13.13
CA HIS A 14 9.63 -15.05 -12.41
C HIS A 14 10.75 -14.09 -12.05
N LEU A 15 11.03 -13.98 -10.75
CA LEU A 15 12.11 -13.17 -10.21
C LEU A 15 13.15 -14.08 -9.57
N THR A 16 14.42 -13.67 -9.65
CA THR A 16 15.52 -14.36 -8.98
C THR A 16 15.71 -13.79 -7.57
N VAL A 17 15.94 -14.67 -6.60
CA VAL A 17 16.36 -14.26 -5.26
C VAL A 17 17.85 -13.98 -5.28
N TYR A 18 18.24 -12.76 -4.94
CA TYR A 18 19.64 -12.33 -4.86
C TYR A 18 20.15 -12.38 -3.43
N SER A 19 21.47 -12.35 -3.26
CA SER A 19 22.08 -12.15 -1.94
C SER A 19 22.40 -10.68 -1.71
N LYS A 20 21.99 -10.14 -0.57
CA LYS A 20 22.36 -8.81 -0.09
C LYS A 20 23.22 -8.92 1.16
N TYR A 21 24.33 -8.18 1.19
CA TYR A 21 25.12 -8.03 2.42
C TYR A 21 24.44 -6.99 3.31
N VAL A 22 24.08 -7.40 4.51
CA VAL A 22 23.47 -6.52 5.52
C VAL A 22 24.50 -6.33 6.65
N PRO A 23 24.84 -5.07 7.00
CA PRO A 23 25.75 -4.80 8.11
C PRO A 23 25.10 -5.24 9.43
N ARG A 24 25.91 -5.81 10.30
CA ARG A 24 25.60 -6.11 11.70
C ARG A 24 26.55 -5.32 12.59
N GLY A 25 26.29 -5.32 13.90
CA GLY A 25 27.20 -4.71 14.86
C GLY A 25 28.61 -5.27 14.73
N TRP A 26 29.60 -4.49 15.16
CA TRP A 26 31.00 -4.92 15.25
C TRP A 26 31.62 -5.39 13.92
N TYR A 27 31.49 -4.59 12.85
CA TYR A 27 32.11 -4.85 11.53
C TYR A 27 31.75 -6.19 10.88
N GLN A 28 30.70 -6.85 11.35
CA GLN A 28 30.23 -8.11 10.78
C GLN A 28 29.22 -7.85 9.67
N TYR A 29 29.26 -8.67 8.62
CA TYR A 29 28.28 -8.64 7.53
C TYR A 29 27.65 -10.03 7.40
N VAL A 30 26.34 -10.06 7.14
CA VAL A 30 25.61 -11.30 6.90
C VAL A 30 24.96 -11.24 5.51
N ARG A 31 25.00 -12.36 4.78
CA ARG A 31 24.28 -12.50 3.51
C ARG A 31 22.82 -12.85 3.80
N MET A 32 21.91 -12.02 3.28
CA MET A 32 20.47 -12.19 3.38
C MET A 32 19.85 -12.36 2.00
N PRO A 33 18.72 -13.09 1.87
CA PRO A 33 17.98 -13.16 0.62
C PRO A 33 17.29 -11.81 0.31
N GLU A 34 17.26 -11.42 -0.97
CA GLU A 34 16.65 -10.18 -1.47
C GLU A 34 15.83 -10.47 -2.73
N ILE A 35 14.55 -10.08 -2.74
CA ILE A 35 13.72 -10.01 -3.94
C ILE A 35 13.60 -8.55 -4.36
N ARG A 36 13.86 -8.24 -5.64
CA ARG A 36 13.78 -6.88 -6.18
C ARG A 36 12.53 -6.71 -7.03
N LEU A 37 11.59 -5.94 -6.51
CA LEU A 37 10.38 -5.53 -7.25
C LEU A 37 10.63 -4.13 -7.80
N CYS A 38 10.87 -4.02 -9.10
CA CYS A 38 11.13 -2.74 -9.76
C CYS A 38 10.69 -2.80 -11.23
N GLY A 39 10.20 -1.67 -11.73
CA GLY A 39 9.89 -1.46 -13.14
C GLY A 39 8.45 -1.06 -13.38
N LYS A 40 8.16 -0.74 -14.65
CA LYS A 40 6.84 -0.25 -15.08
C LYS A 40 5.69 -1.18 -14.70
N TRP A 41 5.93 -2.49 -14.67
CA TRP A 41 4.94 -3.48 -14.29
C TRP A 41 4.45 -3.35 -12.85
N LEU A 42 5.31 -2.90 -11.94
CA LEU A 42 4.97 -2.69 -10.53
C LEU A 42 4.12 -1.43 -10.38
N LEU A 43 4.47 -0.38 -11.14
CA LEU A 43 3.68 0.84 -11.24
C LEU A 43 2.30 0.58 -11.88
N ASP A 44 2.26 -0.17 -12.97
CA ASP A 44 1.03 -0.56 -13.66
C ASP A 44 0.14 -1.46 -12.77
N ALA A 45 0.73 -2.17 -11.80
CA ALA A 45 0.02 -2.94 -10.77
C ALA A 45 -0.50 -2.09 -9.60
N GLY A 46 -0.28 -0.77 -9.62
CA GLY A 46 -0.79 0.18 -8.63
C GLY A 46 0.17 0.50 -7.48
N PHE A 47 1.42 0.05 -7.53
CA PHE A 47 2.44 0.38 -6.52
C PHE A 47 3.29 1.58 -6.98
N ALA A 48 3.10 2.73 -6.34
CA ALA A 48 3.85 3.95 -6.60
C ALA A 48 4.96 4.18 -5.57
N CYS A 49 5.88 5.10 -5.89
CA CYS A 49 6.92 5.53 -4.95
C CYS A 49 6.30 6.32 -3.80
N GLY A 50 6.60 5.91 -2.56
CA GLY A 50 6.03 6.52 -1.36
C GLY A 50 4.87 5.72 -0.75
N ASP A 51 4.35 4.71 -1.47
CA ASP A 51 3.30 3.85 -0.92
C ASP A 51 3.84 2.96 0.21
N GLU A 52 3.05 2.84 1.26
CA GLU A 52 3.25 1.82 2.29
C GLU A 52 2.63 0.49 1.83
N VAL A 53 3.41 -0.59 1.94
CA VAL A 53 2.97 -1.93 1.58
C VAL A 53 2.92 -2.84 2.79
N THR A 54 1.98 -3.76 2.80
CA THR A 54 1.88 -4.85 3.76
C THR A 54 2.39 -6.13 3.09
N VAL A 55 3.31 -6.83 3.76
CA VAL A 55 3.81 -8.14 3.32
C VAL A 55 3.37 -9.19 4.33
N ARG A 56 2.50 -10.11 3.91
CA ARG A 56 2.05 -11.25 4.71
C ARG A 56 2.85 -12.49 4.35
N LEU A 57 3.36 -13.16 5.37
CA LEU A 57 4.06 -14.43 5.26
C LEU A 57 3.06 -15.57 5.45
N LEU A 58 2.98 -16.43 4.45
CA LEU A 58 2.25 -17.69 4.45
C LEU A 58 3.26 -18.82 4.18
N GLU A 59 2.85 -20.07 4.41
CA GLU A 59 3.72 -21.22 4.14
C GLU A 59 4.14 -21.25 2.66
N GLY A 60 5.41 -20.96 2.38
CA GLY A 60 5.97 -20.91 1.03
C GLY A 60 5.49 -19.74 0.14
N LYS A 61 4.73 -18.78 0.67
CA LYS A 61 4.13 -17.69 -0.11
C LYS A 61 4.29 -16.33 0.57
N LEU A 62 4.56 -15.31 -0.25
CA LEU A 62 4.46 -13.91 0.13
C LEU A 62 3.24 -13.29 -0.54
N GLU A 63 2.39 -12.65 0.25
CA GLU A 63 1.32 -11.79 -0.27
C GLU A 63 1.68 -10.33 0.02
N ILE A 64 1.78 -9.54 -1.04
CA ILE A 64 2.14 -8.12 -0.98
C ILE A 64 0.93 -7.31 -1.44
N SER A 65 0.45 -6.41 -0.58
CA SER A 65 -0.68 -5.54 -0.87
C SER A 65 -0.39 -4.12 -0.41
N LEU A 66 -1.05 -3.13 -1.01
CA LEU A 66 -1.02 -1.76 -0.50
C LEU A 66 -1.64 -1.70 0.90
N LYS A 67 -1.09 -0.87 1.78
CA LYS A 67 -1.70 -0.57 3.07
C LYS A 67 -2.94 0.30 2.82
N PRO A 68 -4.13 -0.09 3.32
CA PRO A 68 -5.30 0.75 3.19
C PRO A 68 -5.08 2.06 3.95
N VAL A 69 -5.38 3.18 3.30
CA VAL A 69 -5.42 4.49 3.96
C VAL A 69 -6.65 4.48 4.86
N GLU A 70 -6.45 4.53 6.16
CA GLU A 70 -7.55 4.80 7.09
C GLU A 70 -7.97 6.26 6.86
N GLU A 71 -9.09 6.46 6.16
CA GLU A 71 -9.72 7.78 6.09
C GLU A 71 -10.12 8.18 7.52
N PRO A 72 -9.64 9.31 8.06
CA PRO A 72 -10.03 9.73 9.39
C PRO A 72 -11.55 9.96 9.39
N GLU A 73 -12.26 9.28 10.30
CA GLU A 73 -13.71 9.47 10.42
C GLU A 73 -14.04 10.97 10.52
N PRO A 74 -15.02 11.46 9.74
CA PRO A 74 -15.34 12.87 9.74
C PRO A 74 -15.73 13.31 11.16
N ALA A 75 -15.00 14.31 11.67
CA ALA A 75 -15.19 14.83 13.01
C ALA A 75 -16.68 15.12 13.27
N PRO A 76 -17.21 14.77 14.45
CA PRO A 76 -18.64 14.89 14.73
C PRO A 76 -19.10 16.35 14.56
N VAL A 77 -19.94 16.58 13.54
CA VAL A 77 -20.49 17.91 13.24
C VAL A 77 -21.44 18.31 14.37
N ARG A 78 -21.01 19.27 15.19
CA ARG A 78 -21.78 19.80 16.31
C ARG A 78 -23.01 20.56 15.77
N LYS A 79 -24.18 19.93 15.78
CA LYS A 79 -25.46 20.57 15.39
C LYS A 79 -25.75 21.73 16.35
N ARG A 80 -25.76 22.97 15.83
CA ARG A 80 -26.18 24.16 16.59
C ARG A 80 -27.68 24.01 16.92
N ARG A 81 -28.05 24.01 18.20
CA ARG A 81 -29.44 24.09 18.65
C ARG A 81 -30.01 25.44 18.21
N SER A 82 -31.01 25.41 17.34
CA SER A 82 -31.82 26.58 16.99
C SER A 82 -32.68 26.95 18.20
N SER A 83 -32.43 28.11 18.78
CA SER A 83 -33.26 28.72 19.81
C SER A 83 -34.57 29.21 19.18
N ARG A 84 -35.66 28.46 19.35
CA ARG A 84 -37.01 28.99 19.14
C ARG A 84 -37.28 30.05 20.20
N LYS A 85 -37.55 31.27 19.75
CA LYS A 85 -38.01 32.39 20.56
C LYS A 85 -39.53 32.24 20.68
N GLU A 86 -40.03 31.82 21.83
CA GLU A 86 -41.48 31.89 22.11
C GLU A 86 -41.84 33.34 22.42
N MET A 87 -42.71 33.91 21.59
CA MET A 87 -43.37 35.19 21.79
C MET A 87 -44.66 34.88 22.57
N VAL A 88 -44.73 35.33 23.83
CA VAL A 88 -45.97 35.25 24.63
C VAL A 88 -46.76 36.53 24.39
N SER A 89 -48.04 36.38 24.03
CA SER A 89 -49.09 37.42 24.08
C SER A 89 -49.85 37.35 25.39
#